data_AF-A0A3D4HS85-F1
#
_entry.id   AF-A0A3D4HS85-F1
#
_cell.length_a   1.000
_cell.length_b   1.000
_cell.length_c   1.000
_cell.angle_alpha   90.00
_cell.angle_beta   90.00
_cell.angle_gamma   90.00
#
_symmetry.space_group_name_H-M   'P 1'
#
loop_
_entity.id
_entity.type
_entity.pdbx_description
1 polymer ?
#
loop_
_entity_poly.entity_id
_entity_poly.type
_entity_poly.pdbx_seq_one_letter_code
_entity_poly.pdbx_strand_id
1 'polypeptide(L)'
;PDPFTTVLQPGNATVPMCVTAYDDANQGRYLEASKGFTRMNRVVPDFAAPGVNVIAPTLTKEFRPFSGTGVAAAHTAGVAAMLLEWGIVHGNIPQMNTLTIKILLIRGAERSPREEYPNRNWGYGILDIYNTFQVIRGSV
;
A
#
# COMPACT_ATOMS: atom_id res chain seq x y z
N PRO A 1 -22.06 10.40 12.68
CA PRO A 1 -20.98 10.23 11.68
C PRO A 1 -20.40 8.82 11.79
N ASP A 2 -20.32 8.06 10.69
CA ASP A 2 -19.70 6.73 10.69
C ASP A 2 -18.17 6.89 10.53
N PRO A 3 -17.36 6.47 11.52
CA PRO A 3 -15.90 6.56 11.44
C PRO A 3 -15.28 5.63 10.36
N PHE A 4 -16.07 4.74 9.75
CA PHE A 4 -15.62 3.74 8.77
C PHE A 4 -15.91 4.10 7.30
N THR A 5 -16.27 5.34 6.99
CA THR A 5 -16.41 5.82 5.60
C THR A 5 -15.67 7.15 5.42
N THR A 6 -14.37 7.16 5.71
CA THR A 6 -13.54 8.39 5.71
C THR A 6 -12.53 8.43 4.56
N VAL A 7 -12.63 7.52 3.59
CA VAL A 7 -11.74 7.48 2.42
C VAL A 7 -12.05 8.65 1.47
N LEU A 8 -11.05 9.50 1.26
CA LEU A 8 -11.14 10.66 0.37
C LEU A 8 -11.15 10.21 -1.11
N GLN A 9 -11.93 10.89 -1.95
CA GLN A 9 -11.82 10.77 -3.40
C GLN A 9 -10.48 11.38 -3.88
N PRO A 10 -9.70 10.72 -4.77
CA PRO A 10 -10.02 9.58 -5.64
C PRO A 10 -9.66 8.20 -5.08
N GLY A 11 -9.30 8.07 -3.80
CA GLY A 11 -8.96 6.78 -3.17
C GLY A 11 -10.10 5.75 -3.18
N ASN A 12 -11.34 6.21 -3.42
CA ASN A 12 -12.51 5.37 -3.62
C ASN A 12 -12.67 4.82 -5.05
N ALA A 13 -11.80 5.16 -6.01
CA ALA A 13 -11.80 4.61 -7.37
C ALA A 13 -11.24 3.18 -7.43
N THR A 14 -11.71 2.38 -8.39
CA THR A 14 -11.37 0.94 -8.49
C THR A 14 -9.94 0.67 -8.96
N VAL A 15 -9.47 1.46 -9.94
CA VAL A 15 -8.19 1.22 -10.62
C VAL A 15 -6.99 1.69 -9.78
N PRO A 16 -6.95 2.92 -9.21
CA PRO A 16 -5.82 3.38 -8.42
C PRO A 16 -5.58 2.51 -7.20
N MET A 17 -4.31 2.36 -6.79
CA MET A 17 -3.97 1.70 -5.53
C MET A 17 -4.23 2.66 -4.37
N CYS A 18 -5.10 2.27 -3.44
CA CYS A 18 -5.39 3.06 -2.23
C CYS A 18 -4.54 2.54 -1.06
N VAL A 19 -3.74 3.42 -0.46
CA VAL A 19 -2.74 3.03 0.55
C VAL A 19 -3.02 3.75 1.86
N THR A 20 -3.00 3.00 2.97
CA THR A 20 -3.04 3.58 4.31
C THR A 20 -1.66 3.65 4.93
N ALA A 21 -1.48 4.51 5.93
CA ALA A 21 -0.23 4.69 6.63
C ALA A 21 -0.23 3.93 7.96
N TYR A 22 0.91 3.33 8.27
CA TYR A 22 1.23 2.81 9.59
C TYR A 22 2.63 3.28 10.02
N ASP A 23 2.89 3.16 11.31
CA ASP A 23 4.16 3.44 11.96
C ASP A 23 4.96 2.14 12.06
N ASP A 24 6.10 2.10 11.38
CA ASP A 24 6.96 0.93 11.32
C ASP A 24 7.66 0.64 12.66
N ALA A 25 7.83 1.65 13.51
CA ALA A 25 8.52 1.49 14.80
C ALA A 25 7.69 0.71 15.83
N ASN A 26 6.37 0.85 15.80
CA ASN A 26 5.45 0.20 16.74
C ASN A 26 4.41 -0.70 16.07
N GLN A 27 4.44 -0.84 14.74
CA GLN A 27 3.47 -1.59 13.93
C GLN A 27 2.02 -1.13 14.16
N GLY A 28 1.86 0.10 14.66
CA GLY A 28 0.60 0.75 14.93
C GLY A 28 0.12 1.51 13.70
N ARG A 29 -1.19 1.49 13.49
CA ARG A 29 -1.80 2.25 12.39
C ARG A 29 -1.74 3.75 12.66
N TYR A 30 -1.50 4.55 11.62
CA TYR A 30 -1.54 6.01 11.77
C TYR A 30 -2.95 6.47 12.16
N LEU A 31 -3.05 7.21 13.28
CA LEU A 31 -4.33 7.59 13.87
C LEU A 31 -5.22 8.35 12.87
N GLU A 32 -4.63 9.35 12.20
CA GLU A 32 -5.27 10.22 11.21
C GLU A 32 -5.49 9.56 9.83
N ALA A 33 -5.05 8.32 9.62
CA ALA A 33 -5.31 7.63 8.37
C ALA A 33 -6.80 7.27 8.24
N SER A 34 -7.38 7.61 7.09
CA SER A 34 -8.73 7.21 6.67
C SER A 34 -8.96 5.71 6.83
N LYS A 35 -10.20 5.32 7.18
CA LYS A 35 -10.58 3.92 7.38
C LYS A 35 -11.86 3.54 6.68
N GLY A 36 -11.96 2.22 6.50
CA GLY A 36 -13.17 1.50 6.16
C GLY A 36 -13.54 1.56 4.69
N PHE A 37 -14.65 0.92 4.38
CA PHE A 37 -15.01 0.59 3.01
C PHE A 37 -15.63 1.78 2.28
N THR A 38 -15.67 1.70 0.95
CA THR A 38 -16.49 2.66 0.19
C THR A 38 -17.96 2.50 0.57
N ARG A 39 -18.79 3.49 0.22
CA ARG A 39 -20.25 3.40 0.38
C ARG A 39 -20.88 2.16 -0.31
N MET A 40 -20.19 1.60 -1.30
CA MET A 40 -20.61 0.36 -2.00
C MET A 40 -19.98 -0.91 -1.39
N ASN A 41 -19.47 -0.83 -0.16
CA ASN A 41 -18.83 -1.93 0.57
C ASN A 41 -17.58 -2.51 -0.12
N ARG A 42 -16.90 -1.73 -0.98
CA ARG A 42 -15.62 -2.13 -1.59
C ARG A 42 -14.50 -1.99 -0.56
N VAL A 43 -13.63 -3.00 -0.51
CA VAL A 43 -12.40 -2.99 0.30
C VAL A 43 -11.50 -1.84 -0.15
N VAL A 44 -11.35 -0.86 0.75
CA VAL A 44 -10.33 0.18 0.74
C VAL A 44 -9.93 0.44 2.20
N PRO A 45 -8.67 0.79 2.50
CA PRO A 45 -7.50 0.81 1.60
C PRO A 45 -7.19 -0.57 0.99
N ASP A 46 -6.44 -0.62 -0.11
CA ASP A 46 -5.99 -1.88 -0.71
C ASP A 46 -4.92 -2.53 0.21
N PHE A 47 -3.97 -1.77 0.73
CA PHE A 47 -2.94 -2.25 1.67
C PHE A 47 -2.34 -1.09 2.49
N ALA A 48 -1.53 -1.41 3.49
CA ALA A 48 -0.81 -0.46 4.34
C ALA A 48 0.67 -0.37 3.97
N ALA A 49 1.25 0.83 4.04
CA ALA A 49 2.68 1.05 3.87
C ALA A 49 3.23 2.01 4.95
N PRO A 50 4.54 2.00 5.23
CA PRO A 50 5.15 2.91 6.19
C PRO A 50 4.89 4.36 5.79
N GLY A 51 4.37 5.15 6.74
CA GLY A 51 3.98 6.52 6.47
C GLY A 51 4.01 7.42 7.71
N VAL A 52 4.68 7.03 8.78
CA VAL A 52 4.84 7.83 10.00
C VAL A 52 6.33 8.03 10.26
N ASN A 53 6.73 9.27 10.50
CA ASN A 53 8.12 9.67 10.78
C ASN A 53 9.15 9.19 9.75
N VAL A 54 8.74 9.03 8.48
CA VAL A 54 9.62 8.60 7.40
C VAL A 54 10.54 9.76 7.02
N ILE A 55 11.85 9.52 7.04
CA ILE A 55 12.86 10.52 6.70
C ILE A 55 12.89 10.72 5.18
N ALA A 56 12.62 11.95 4.72
CA ALA A 56 12.62 12.30 3.30
C ALA A 56 13.31 13.66 3.05
N PRO A 57 13.79 13.92 1.82
CA PRO A 57 14.46 15.17 1.49
C PRO A 57 13.49 16.35 1.46
N THR A 58 13.98 17.55 1.79
CA THR A 58 13.25 18.81 1.72
C THR A 58 13.74 19.68 0.55
N LEU A 59 12.98 20.73 0.22
CA LEU A 59 13.38 21.74 -0.77
C LEU A 59 14.64 22.53 -0.36
N THR A 60 15.02 22.48 0.91
CA THR A 60 16.22 23.14 1.45
C THR A 60 17.45 22.23 1.50
N LYS A 61 17.42 21.07 0.81
CA LYS A 61 18.49 20.05 0.80
C LYS A 61 18.77 19.44 2.17
N GLU A 62 17.77 19.45 3.06
CA GLU A 62 17.83 18.77 4.35
C GLU A 62 17.03 17.47 4.29
N PHE A 63 17.14 16.65 5.33
CA PHE A 63 16.26 15.50 5.55
C PHE A 63 15.45 15.74 6.81
N ARG A 64 14.13 15.54 6.72
CA ARG A 64 13.20 15.69 7.84
C ARG A 64 12.21 14.54 7.89
N PRO A 65 11.65 14.20 9.07
CA PRO A 65 10.59 13.21 9.18
C PRO A 65 9.27 13.77 8.63
N PHE A 66 8.56 12.95 7.86
CA PHE A 66 7.23 13.23 7.34
C PHE A 66 6.25 12.12 7.74
N SER A 67 5.00 12.52 8.02
CA SER A 67 3.92 11.60 8.41
C SER A 67 2.66 11.87 7.58
N GLY A 68 2.02 10.81 7.09
CA GLY A 68 0.76 10.87 6.36
C GLY A 68 0.59 9.75 5.33
N THR A 69 -0.65 9.56 4.86
CA THR A 69 -0.98 8.59 3.80
C THR A 69 -0.33 8.93 2.46
N GLY A 70 -0.01 10.21 2.20
CA GLY A 70 0.77 10.63 1.02
C GLY A 70 2.20 10.08 1.02
N VAL A 71 2.82 9.96 2.20
CA VAL A 71 4.15 9.36 2.36
C VAL A 71 4.08 7.86 2.07
N ALA A 72 3.08 7.17 2.62
CA ALA A 72 2.82 5.76 2.34
C ALA A 72 2.54 5.50 0.84
N ALA A 73 1.82 6.41 0.18
CA ALA A 73 1.58 6.35 -1.26
C ALA A 73 2.87 6.54 -2.07
N ALA A 74 3.74 7.48 -1.68
CA ALA A 74 5.05 7.67 -2.32
C ALA A 74 5.96 6.44 -2.18
N HIS A 75 5.96 5.82 -0.99
CA HIS A 75 6.68 4.55 -0.76
C HIS A 75 6.15 3.45 -1.69
N THR A 76 4.82 3.30 -1.77
CA THR A 76 4.18 2.33 -2.68
C THR A 76 4.52 2.59 -4.14
N ALA A 77 4.63 3.86 -4.56
CA ALA A 77 5.01 4.20 -5.93
C ALA A 77 6.43 3.73 -6.27
N GLY A 78 7.38 3.82 -5.34
CA GLY A 78 8.71 3.25 -5.50
C GLY A 78 8.69 1.72 -5.64
N VAL A 79 7.90 1.03 -4.81
CA VAL A 79 7.71 -0.42 -4.91
C VAL A 79 7.07 -0.83 -6.23
N ALA A 80 6.08 -0.06 -6.72
CA ALA A 80 5.48 -0.30 -8.03
C ALA A 80 6.50 -0.11 -9.17
N ALA A 81 7.43 0.84 -9.05
CA ALA A 81 8.52 1.01 -10.01
C ALA A 81 9.44 -0.20 -10.07
N MET A 82 9.77 -0.82 -8.93
CA MET A 82 10.55 -2.07 -8.89
C MET A 82 9.85 -3.21 -9.64
N LEU A 83 8.52 -3.34 -9.49
CA LEU A 83 7.74 -4.33 -10.23
C LEU A 83 7.67 -4.02 -11.72
N LEU A 84 7.57 -2.74 -12.10
CA LEU A 84 7.61 -2.33 -13.50
C LEU A 84 8.96 -2.61 -14.16
N GLU A 85 10.07 -2.37 -13.45
CA GLU A 85 11.40 -2.74 -13.91
C GLU A 85 11.51 -4.26 -14.12
N TRP A 86 11.15 -5.04 -13.10
CA TRP A 86 11.14 -6.50 -13.23
C TRP A 86 10.20 -7.01 -14.33
N GLY A 87 8.99 -6.47 -14.43
CA GLY A 87 7.98 -6.93 -15.38
C GLY A 87 8.28 -6.52 -16.82
N ILE A 88 8.46 -5.23 -17.04
CA ILE A 88 8.56 -4.65 -18.39
C ILE A 88 10.01 -4.63 -18.87
N VAL A 89 10.93 -4.09 -18.07
CA VAL A 89 12.33 -3.89 -18.50
C VAL A 89 13.05 -5.23 -18.62
N HIS A 90 12.86 -6.14 -17.66
CA HIS A 90 13.44 -7.48 -17.71
C HIS A 90 12.58 -8.50 -18.47
N GLY A 91 11.44 -8.09 -19.04
CA GLY A 91 10.62 -8.92 -19.92
C GLY A 91 9.84 -10.06 -19.25
N ASN A 92 9.72 -10.09 -17.92
CA ASN A 92 8.99 -11.15 -17.21
C ASN A 92 7.46 -11.06 -17.43
N ILE A 93 6.91 -9.85 -17.45
CA ILE A 93 5.50 -9.56 -17.77
C ILE A 93 5.44 -8.27 -18.61
N PRO A 94 5.68 -8.33 -19.93
CA PRO A 94 5.81 -7.13 -20.77
C PRO A 94 4.56 -6.25 -20.84
N GLN A 95 3.38 -6.81 -20.55
CA GLN A 95 2.09 -6.10 -20.53
C GLN A 95 1.62 -5.76 -19.10
N MET A 96 2.55 -5.60 -18.16
CA MET A 96 2.21 -5.28 -16.77
C MET A 96 1.47 -3.94 -16.68
N ASN A 97 0.32 -3.95 -16.02
CA ASN A 97 -0.51 -2.76 -15.78
C ASN A 97 -0.80 -2.58 -14.28
N THR A 98 -1.50 -1.50 -13.92
CA THR A 98 -1.84 -1.17 -12.52
C THR A 98 -2.59 -2.29 -11.80
N LEU A 99 -3.50 -2.99 -12.48
CA LEU A 99 -4.26 -4.09 -11.87
C LEU A 99 -3.36 -5.29 -11.60
N THR A 100 -2.47 -5.63 -12.54
CA THR A 100 -1.47 -6.68 -12.34
C THR A 100 -0.57 -6.38 -11.14
N ILE A 101 -0.03 -5.16 -11.05
CA ILE A 101 0.79 -4.73 -9.92
C ILE A 101 0.01 -4.82 -8.61
N LYS A 102 -1.22 -4.29 -8.59
CA LYS A 102 -2.09 -4.33 -7.40
C LYS A 102 -2.32 -5.76 -6.93
N ILE A 103 -2.63 -6.70 -7.83
CA ILE A 103 -2.87 -8.10 -7.49
C ILE A 103 -1.61 -8.77 -6.95
N LEU A 104 -0.44 -8.52 -7.56
CA LEU A 104 0.83 -9.06 -7.09
C LEU A 104 1.14 -8.58 -5.66
N LEU A 105 1.03 -7.27 -5.42
CA LEU A 105 1.25 -6.69 -4.09
C LEU A 105 0.25 -7.19 -3.04
N ILE A 106 -1.03 -7.32 -3.40
CA ILE A 106 -2.06 -7.88 -2.50
C ILE A 106 -1.73 -9.33 -2.13
N ARG A 107 -1.24 -10.13 -3.10
CA ARG A 107 -0.87 -11.54 -2.86
C ARG A 107 0.37 -11.67 -1.98
N GLY A 108 1.35 -10.79 -2.14
CA GLY A 108 2.56 -10.75 -1.33
C GLY A 108 2.45 -9.99 -0.01
N ALA A 109 1.32 -9.30 0.24
CA ALA A 109 1.15 -8.50 1.44
C ALA A 109 1.26 -9.36 2.72
N GLU A 110 1.99 -8.85 3.71
CA GLU A 110 2.11 -9.45 5.02
C GLU A 110 0.79 -9.32 5.79
N ARG A 111 0.35 -10.41 6.40
CA ARG A 111 -0.92 -10.49 7.14
C ARG A 111 -0.66 -11.00 8.54
N SER A 112 -1.12 -10.26 9.54
CA SER A 112 -1.08 -10.71 10.92
C SER A 112 -2.02 -11.89 11.13
N PRO A 113 -1.59 -13.01 11.75
CA PRO A 113 -2.47 -14.14 12.03
C PRO A 113 -3.54 -13.82 13.09
N ARG A 114 -3.46 -12.66 13.73
CA ARG A 114 -4.41 -12.20 14.77
C ARG A 114 -5.59 -11.42 14.20
N GLU A 115 -5.57 -11.10 12.91
CA GLU A 115 -6.56 -10.27 12.24
C GLU A 115 -7.14 -11.02 11.04
N GLU A 116 -8.42 -10.82 10.75
CA GLU A 116 -9.01 -11.30 9.51
C GLU A 116 -8.74 -10.30 8.37
N TYR A 117 -8.48 -10.81 7.17
CA TYR A 117 -8.22 -10.00 5.99
C TYR A 117 -9.17 -10.41 4.85
N PRO A 118 -9.65 -9.46 4.03
CA PRO A 118 -9.38 -8.02 4.13
C PRO A 118 -10.13 -7.35 5.28
N ASN A 119 -9.51 -6.35 5.90
CA ASN A 119 -10.17 -5.55 6.94
C ASN A 119 -10.10 -4.04 6.66
N ARG A 120 -10.90 -3.30 7.42
CA ARG A 120 -11.10 -1.85 7.29
C ARG A 120 -9.88 -1.00 7.70
N ASN A 121 -8.92 -1.61 8.39
CA ASN A 121 -7.77 -0.93 8.98
C ASN A 121 -6.51 -1.07 8.10
N TRP A 122 -6.30 -2.25 7.56
CA TRP A 122 -5.08 -2.68 6.88
C TRP A 122 -5.32 -3.11 5.43
N GLY A 123 -6.57 -3.11 4.95
CA GLY A 123 -6.89 -3.63 3.62
C GLY A 123 -6.58 -5.12 3.53
N TYR A 124 -5.78 -5.51 2.55
CA TYR A 124 -5.30 -6.88 2.36
C TYR A 124 -4.02 -7.23 3.13
N GLY A 125 -3.38 -6.29 3.82
CA GLY A 125 -2.13 -6.50 4.55
C GLY A 125 -1.17 -5.33 4.48
N ILE A 126 0.03 -5.55 4.99
CA ILE A 126 1.18 -4.63 4.91
C ILE A 126 1.95 -4.92 3.61
N LEU A 127 2.37 -3.87 2.91
CA LEU A 127 3.14 -3.96 1.69
C LEU A 127 4.50 -4.65 1.94
N ASP A 128 4.73 -5.79 1.28
CA ASP A 128 6.00 -6.52 1.32
C ASP A 128 6.42 -6.93 -0.09
N ILE A 129 7.40 -6.20 -0.65
CA ILE A 129 7.93 -6.47 -1.99
C ILE A 129 8.76 -7.75 -2.04
N TYR A 130 9.46 -8.10 -0.96
CA TYR A 130 10.28 -9.30 -0.91
C TYR A 130 9.39 -10.53 -0.96
N ASN A 131 8.38 -10.60 -0.10
CA ASN A 131 7.41 -11.68 -0.11
C ASN A 131 6.60 -11.69 -1.42
N THR A 132 6.30 -10.53 -2.02
CA THR A 132 5.70 -10.48 -3.36
C THR A 132 6.52 -11.26 -4.39
N PHE A 133 7.85 -11.06 -4.43
CA PHE A 133 8.71 -11.83 -5.33
C PHE A 133 8.81 -13.32 -4.96
N GLN A 134 8.78 -13.67 -3.67
CA GLN A 134 8.74 -15.08 -3.24
C GLN A 134 7.46 -15.78 -3.70
N VAL A 135 6.31 -15.11 -3.55
CA VAL A 135 5.02 -15.63 -4.02
C VAL A 135 5.03 -15.79 -5.53
N ILE A 136 5.59 -14.82 -6.28
CA ILE A 136 5.75 -14.93 -7.74
C ILE A 136 6.60 -16.16 -8.10
N ARG A 137 7.73 -16.37 -7.41
CA ARG A 137 8.66 -17.47 -7.66
C ARG A 137 8.06 -18.85 -7.33
N GLY A 138 7.31 -18.98 -6.24
CA GLY A 138 6.68 -20.23 -5.81
C GLY A 138 5.38 -20.57 -6.55
N SER A 139 4.87 -19.65 -7.38
CA SER A 139 3.68 -19.86 -8.22
C SER A 139 4.01 -20.33 -9.65
N VAL A 140 5.28 -20.67 -9.92
CA VAL A 140 5.78 -21.20 -11.20
C VAL A 140 6.12 -22.67 -11.06
#